data_AF-A0A442WB86-F1
#
_entry.id   AF-A0A442WB86-F1
#
_cell.length_a   1.000
_cell.length_b   1.000
_cell.length_c   1.000
_cell.angle_alpha   90.00
_cell.angle_beta   90.00
_cell.angle_gamma   90.00
#
_symmetry.space_group_name_H-M   'P 1'
#
loop_
_entity.id
_entity.type
_entity.pdbx_description
1 polymer ?
#
loop_
_entity_poly.entity_id
_entity_poly.type
_entity_poly.pdbx_seq_one_letter_code
_entity_poly.pdbx_strand_id
1 'polypeptide(L)' 'MSASNDLAVLIERWFTDRLMRHRGVSSNTIASYRDTFRLLFAFAQTRLGRSPSQLTLRDLDAPFIGAFLEDL' A
#
# COMPACT_ATOMS: atom_id res chain seq x y z
N MET A 1 15.14 -0.89 18.49
CA MET A 1 15.01 -1.59 17.20
C MET A 1 14.32 -0.63 16.25
N SER A 2 15.07 0.05 15.39
CA SER A 2 14.46 0.90 14.37
C SER A 2 13.58 0.02 13.49
N ALA A 3 12.31 0.35 13.36
CA ALA A 3 11.41 -0.30 12.42
C ALA A 3 11.93 0.02 11.02
N SER A 4 12.84 -0.81 10.51
CA SER A 4 13.13 -0.91 9.08
C SER A 4 11.78 -0.95 8.38
N ASN A 5 11.66 -0.20 7.28
CA ASN A 5 10.38 0.02 6.62
C ASN A 5 9.74 -1.30 6.13
N ASP A 6 9.01 -1.98 7.02
CA ASP A 6 8.41 -3.29 6.78
C ASP A 6 7.26 -3.21 5.77
N LEU A 7 6.68 -2.02 5.56
CA LEU A 7 5.52 -1.86 4.68
C LEU A 7 5.83 -2.27 3.24
N ALA A 8 6.99 -1.84 2.72
CA ALA A 8 7.41 -2.20 1.37
C ALA A 8 7.53 -3.73 1.20
N VAL A 9 8.16 -4.40 2.18
CA VAL A 9 8.34 -5.85 2.20
C VAL A 9 6.99 -6.58 2.30
N LEU A 10 6.08 -6.09 3.14
CA LEU A 10 4.75 -6.66 3.30
C LEU A 10 3.93 -6.56 2.01
N ILE A 11 3.97 -5.42 1.34
CA ILE A 11 3.25 -5.20 0.08
C ILE A 11 3.82 -6.07 -1.03
N GLU A 12 5.15 -6.15 -1.15
CA GLU A 12 5.80 -7.03 -2.10
C GLU A 12 5.35 -8.48 -1.91
N ARG A 13 5.48 -9.02 -0.68
CA ARG A 13 5.05 -10.40 -0.36
C ARG A 13 3.56 -10.62 -0.58
N TRP A 14 2.74 -9.60 -0.35
CA TRP A 14 1.31 -9.71 -0.59
C TRP A 14 1.00 -9.83 -2.09
N PHE A 15 1.69 -9.10 -2.97
CA PHE A 15 1.55 -9.28 -4.42
C PHE A 15 2.15 -10.60 -4.89
N THR A 16 3.40 -10.88 -4.56
CA THR A 16 4.16 -12.00 -5.15
C THR A 16 3.76 -13.34 -4.55
N ASP A 17 3.81 -13.48 -3.22
CA ASP A 17 3.48 -14.75 -2.57
C ASP A 17 1.97 -14.93 -2.45
N ARG A 18 1.23 -13.95 -1.91
CA ARG A 18 -0.20 -14.14 -1.63
C ARG A 18 -1.07 -14.09 -2.88
N LEU A 19 -1.02 -13.01 -3.67
CA LEU A 19 -1.91 -12.86 -4.83
C LEU A 19 -1.50 -13.74 -6.01
N MET A 20 -0.23 -13.67 -6.42
CA MET A 20 0.25 -14.41 -7.60
C MET A 20 0.43 -15.89 -7.29
N ARG A 21 1.27 -16.25 -6.31
CA ARG A 21 1.62 -17.67 -6.06
C ARG A 21 0.50 -18.45 -5.37
N HIS A 22 -0.01 -17.96 -4.24
CA HIS A 22 -0.95 -18.75 -3.43
C HIS A 22 -2.40 -18.68 -3.91
N ARG A 23 -2.84 -17.53 -4.45
CA ARG A 23 -4.22 -17.35 -4.90
C ARG A 23 -4.40 -17.48 -6.41
N GLY A 24 -3.34 -17.29 -7.20
CA GLY A 24 -3.42 -17.37 -8.66
C GLY A 24 -4.46 -16.44 -9.26
N VAL A 25 -4.64 -15.23 -8.70
CA VAL A 25 -5.68 -14.29 -9.17
C VAL A 25 -5.35 -13.75 -10.56
N SER A 26 -6.37 -13.27 -11.27
CA SER A 26 -6.21 -12.75 -12.64
C SER A 26 -5.28 -11.52 -12.71
N SER A 27 -4.70 -11.28 -13.88
CA SER A 27 -3.90 -10.08 -14.16
C SER A 27 -4.67 -8.77 -13.90
N ASN A 28 -5.96 -8.74 -14.22
CA ASN A 28 -6.84 -7.59 -13.96
C ASN A 28 -7.03 -7.36 -12.46
N THR A 29 -7.16 -8.42 -11.67
CA THR A 29 -7.22 -8.33 -10.20
C THR A 29 -5.91 -7.75 -9.63
N ILE A 30 -4.76 -8.23 -10.11
CA ILE A 30 -3.44 -7.70 -9.71
C ILE A 30 -3.32 -6.22 -10.08
N ALA A 31 -3.72 -5.85 -11.32
CA ALA A 31 -3.67 -4.47 -11.79
C ALA A 31 -4.53 -3.55 -10.94
N SER A 32 -5.77 -3.95 -10.63
CA SER A 32 -6.69 -3.19 -9.77
C SER A 32 -6.06 -2.89 -8.40
N TYR A 33 -5.52 -3.91 -7.70
CA TYR A 33 -4.88 -3.68 -6.41
C TYR A 33 -3.62 -2.81 -6.50
N ARG A 34 -2.78 -3.03 -7.52
CA ARG A 34 -1.58 -2.22 -7.75
C ARG A 34 -1.94 -0.76 -7.95
N ASP A 35 -3.01 -0.49 -8.70
CA ASP A 35 -3.46 0.87 -8.99
C ASP A 35 -4.07 1.51 -7.72
N THR A 36 -4.80 0.77 -6.88
CA THR A 36 -5.21 1.25 -5.55
C THR A 36 -4.01 1.65 -4.68
N PHE A 37 -2.96 0.82 -4.60
CA PHE A 37 -1.77 1.19 -3.82
C PHE A 37 -1.07 2.43 -4.36
N ARG A 38 -1.03 2.63 -5.68
CA ARG A 38 -0.48 3.84 -6.29
C ARG A 38 -1.25 5.09 -5.87
N LEU A 39 -2.58 5.03 -5.91
CA LEU A 39 -3.43 6.14 -5.46
C LEU A 39 -3.21 6.43 -3.97
N LEU A 40 -3.21 5.39 -3.13
CA LEU A 40 -2.96 5.51 -1.70
C LEU A 40 -1.60 6.15 -1.40
N PHE A 41 -0.54 5.76 -2.12
CA PHE A 41 0.79 6.32 -1.93
C PHE A 41 0.92 7.77 -2.40
N ALA A 42 0.28 8.13 -3.51
CA ALA A 42 0.23 9.51 -3.98
C ALA A 42 -0.51 10.40 -2.97
N PHE A 43 -1.64 9.92 -2.45
CA PHE A 43 -2.39 10.59 -1.39
C PHE A 43 -1.54 10.75 -0.12
N ALA A 44 -0.88 9.68 0.34
CA ALA A 44 -0.01 9.73 1.51
C ALA A 44 1.19 10.66 1.34
N GLN A 45 1.82 10.68 0.17
CA GLN A 45 2.90 11.62 -0.12
C GLN A 45 2.41 13.07 -0.04
N THR A 46 1.20 13.34 -0.53
CA THR A 46 0.59 14.67 -0.51
C THR A 46 0.21 15.10 0.92
N ARG A 47 -0.39 14.21 1.71
CA ARG A 47 -0.87 14.52 3.07
C ARG A 47 0.22 14.53 4.12
N LEU A 48 1.24 13.66 3.99
CA LEU A 48 2.28 13.47 5.01
C LEU A 48 3.61 14.13 4.65
N GLY A 49 3.81 14.55 3.38
CA GLY A 49 5.04 15.18 2.93
C GLY A 49 6.27 14.25 2.90
N ARG A 50 6.05 12.93 2.91
CA ARG A 50 7.10 11.90 2.92
C ARG A 50 7.08 11.10 1.62
N SER A 51 8.24 10.57 1.20
CA SER A 51 8.25 9.67 0.05
C SER A 51 7.53 8.36 0.39
N PRO A 52 6.91 7.67 -0.59
CA PRO A 52 6.28 6.36 -0.35
C PRO A 52 7.23 5.33 0.28
N SER A 53 8.53 5.40 -0.04
CA SER A 53 9.59 4.56 0.55
C SER A 53 9.90 4.83 2.02
N GLN A 54 9.30 5.84 2.63
CA GLN A 54 9.42 6.17 4.06
C GLN A 54 8.14 5.85 4.83
N LEU A 55 7.04 5.50 4.15
CA LEU A 55 5.78 5.15 4.79
C LEU A 55 5.92 3.84 5.56
N THR A 56 5.40 3.81 6.76
CA THR A 56 5.29 2.62 7.60
C THR A 56 3.84 2.16 7.68
N LEU A 57 3.61 0.93 8.16
CA LEU A 57 2.25 0.45 8.38
C LEU A 57 1.45 1.32 9.37
N ARG A 58 2.14 2.02 10.28
CA ARG A 58 1.51 2.92 11.26
C ARG A 58 1.01 4.23 10.65
N ASP A 59 1.57 4.65 9.52
CA ASP A 59 1.11 5.84 8.81
C ASP A 59 -0.23 5.58 8.06
N LEU A 60 -0.64 4.31 7.91
CA LEU A 60 -1.85 3.87 7.21
C LEU A 60 -2.93 3.39 8.21
N ASP A 61 -3.22 4.21 9.23
CA ASP A 61 -4.22 3.90 10.25
C ASP A 61 -5.66 4.13 9.77
N ALA A 62 -6.65 3.73 10.58
CA ALA A 62 -8.05 3.80 10.19
C ALA A 62 -8.52 5.24 9.84
N PRO A 63 -8.20 6.29 10.61
CA PRO A 63 -8.50 7.67 10.22
C PRO A 63 -7.86 8.08 8.89
N PHE A 64 -6.59 7.73 8.67
CA PHE A 64 -5.90 8.05 7.42
C PHE A 64 -6.55 7.36 6.21
N ILE A 65 -6.89 6.08 6.34
CA ILE A 65 -7.60 5.33 5.29
C ILE A 65 -9.00 5.92 5.07
N GLY A 66 -9.71 6.34 6.12
CA GLY A 66 -10.99 7.04 5.98
C GLY A 66 -10.87 8.31 5.14
N ALA A 67 -9.89 9.15 5.44
CA ALA A 67 -9.64 10.37 4.68
C ALA A 67 -9.24 10.11 3.21
N PHE A 68 -8.51 9.01 2.94
CA PHE A 68 -8.21 8.59 1.57
C PHE A 68 -9.48 8.20 0.81
N LEU A 69 -10.39 7.45 1.45
CA LEU A 69 -11.64 7.01 0.82
C LEU A 69 -12.60 8.16 0.54
N GLU A 70 -12.56 9.24 1.32
CA GLU A 70 -13.33 10.47 1.06
C GLU A 70 -12.77 11.30 -0.12
N ASP A 71 -11.51 11.07 -0.50
CA ASP A 71 -10.79 11.79 -1.56
C ASP A 71 -10.84 11.08 -2.94
N LEU A 72 -11.42 9.86 -2.99
CA LEU A 72 -11.58 9.04 -4.21
C LEU A 72 -12.80 9.44 -5.05
#